data_AF-A0A256IHY6-F1
#
_entry.id   AF-A0A256IHY6-F1
#
_cell.length_a   1.000
_cell.length_b   1.000
_cell.length_c   1.000
_cell.angle_alpha   90.00
_cell.angle_beta   90.00
_cell.angle_gamma   90.00
#
_symmetry.space_group_name_H-M   'P 1'
#
loop_
_entity.id
_entity.type
_entity.pdbx_description
1 polymer ?
#
loop_
_entity_poly.entity_id
_entity_poly.type
_entity_poly.pdbx_seq_one_letter_code
_entity_poly.pdbx_strand_id
1 'polypeptide(L)'
;MVSTDDVKRALAALATRTDTATRPYAAVIAEADAARTDLRRAAGFVEAVGLDRLETAAHEADRDGDADLAARGREALEAYRRYRTAASGAEDRPGGPDRPGTPKPDTGQPSSR
;
A
#
# COMPACT_ATOMS: atom_id res chain seq x y z
N MET A 1 -48.34 -2.72 22.11
CA MET A 1 -47.19 -3.18 22.91
C MET A 1 -46.29 -3.93 21.96
N VAL A 2 -45.06 -3.47 21.74
CA VAL A 2 -44.11 -4.13 20.83
C VAL A 2 -43.75 -5.48 21.43
N SER A 3 -43.85 -6.56 20.65
CA SER A 3 -43.52 -7.90 21.14
C SER A 3 -42.00 -8.11 21.11
N THR A 4 -41.49 -8.96 21.98
CA THR A 4 -40.06 -9.31 22.01
C THR A 4 -39.59 -9.87 20.66
N ASP A 5 -40.46 -10.54 19.90
CA ASP A 5 -40.16 -11.02 18.55
C ASP A 5 -39.98 -9.89 17.53
N ASP A 6 -40.76 -8.82 17.61
CA ASP A 6 -40.58 -7.64 16.75
C ASP A 6 -39.23 -6.98 17.02
N VAL A 7 -38.82 -6.92 18.30
CA VAL A 7 -37.52 -6.40 18.72
C VAL A 7 -36.39 -7.29 18.20
N LYS A 8 -36.50 -8.62 18.33
CA LYS A 8 -35.51 -9.56 17.79
C LYS A 8 -35.36 -9.44 16.28
N ARG A 9 -36.48 -9.32 15.56
CA ARG A 9 -36.48 -9.20 14.10
C ARG A 9 -35.87 -7.88 13.64
N ALA A 10 -36.16 -6.79 14.34
CA ALA A 10 -35.56 -5.48 14.06
C ALA A 10 -34.04 -5.47 14.35
N LEU A 11 -33.60 -6.07 15.46
CA LEU A 11 -32.19 -6.22 15.79
C LEU A 11 -31.45 -7.09 14.77
N ALA A 12 -32.05 -8.20 14.33
CA ALA A 12 -31.47 -9.05 13.29
C ALA A 12 -31.33 -8.31 11.96
N ALA A 13 -32.39 -7.59 11.53
CA ALA A 13 -32.34 -6.77 10.32
C ALA A 13 -31.31 -5.64 10.42
N LEU A 14 -31.15 -5.04 11.61
CA LEU A 14 -30.13 -4.02 11.85
C LEU A 14 -28.72 -4.61 11.79
N ALA A 15 -28.48 -5.78 12.37
CA ALA A 15 -27.20 -6.47 12.31
C ALA A 15 -26.81 -6.82 10.86
N THR A 16 -27.73 -7.41 10.09
CA THR A 16 -27.51 -7.73 8.67
C THR A 16 -27.30 -6.47 7.81
N ARG A 17 -27.98 -5.36 8.15
CA ARG A 17 -27.78 -4.08 7.47
C ARG A 17 -26.40 -3.48 7.75
N THR A 18 -25.89 -3.62 8.97
CA THR A 18 -24.52 -3.21 9.31
C THR A 18 -23.48 -4.11 8.62
N ASP A 19 -23.76 -5.40 8.46
CA ASP A 19 -22.91 -6.33 7.68
C ASP A 19 -22.85 -5.97 6.18
N THR A 20 -23.95 -5.45 5.63
CA THR A 20 -24.06 -5.05 4.20
C THR A 20 -23.68 -3.61 3.92
N ALA A 21 -23.61 -2.74 4.93
CA ALA A 21 -23.01 -1.41 4.84
C ALA A 21 -21.48 -1.53 4.91
N THR A 22 -20.87 -2.24 3.95
CA THR A 22 -19.43 -2.37 3.70
C THR A 22 -18.58 -2.40 4.96
N ARG A 23 -18.30 -3.61 5.47
CA ARG A 23 -17.26 -3.86 6.48
C ARG A 23 -16.11 -2.86 6.32
N PRO A 24 -15.78 -2.04 7.33
CA PRO A 24 -14.93 -0.86 7.17
C PRO A 24 -13.54 -1.21 6.59
N TYR A 25 -13.03 -2.41 6.86
CA TYR A 25 -11.80 -2.92 6.26
C TYR A 25 -11.89 -3.17 4.74
N ALA A 26 -13.06 -3.54 4.21
CA ALA A 26 -13.25 -3.80 2.79
C ALA A 26 -13.13 -2.54 1.95
N ALA A 27 -13.66 -1.42 2.45
CA ALA A 27 -13.49 -0.11 1.80
C ALA A 27 -12.02 0.34 1.78
N VAL A 28 -11.30 0.13 2.90
CA VAL A 28 -9.87 0.46 3.00
C VAL A 28 -9.04 -0.36 2.02
N ILE A 29 -9.27 -1.68 1.94
CA ILE A 29 -8.54 -2.58 1.04
C ILE A 29 -8.85 -2.25 -0.43
N ALA A 30 -10.12 -2.02 -0.77
CA ALA A 30 -10.52 -1.68 -2.13
C ALA A 30 -9.93 -0.34 -2.59
N GLU A 31 -9.95 0.69 -1.74
CA GLU A 31 -9.35 1.98 -2.07
C GLU A 31 -7.82 1.85 -2.22
N ALA A 32 -7.16 1.09 -1.35
CA ALA A 32 -5.72 0.85 -1.43
C ALA A 32 -5.32 0.17 -2.75
N ASP A 33 -6.07 -0.85 -3.17
CA ASP A 33 -5.83 -1.59 -4.42
C ASP A 33 -6.12 -0.70 -5.65
N ALA A 34 -7.19 0.09 -5.64
CA ALA A 34 -7.49 1.00 -6.74
C ALA A 34 -6.42 2.10 -6.88
N ALA A 35 -5.98 2.67 -5.75
CA ALA A 35 -5.02 3.77 -5.71
C ALA A 35 -3.63 3.39 -6.25
N ARG A 36 -3.26 2.10 -6.26
CA ARG A 36 -1.92 1.65 -6.72
C ARG A 36 -1.61 2.00 -8.18
N THR A 37 -2.64 2.26 -8.98
CA THR A 37 -2.49 2.59 -10.40
C THR A 37 -2.27 4.08 -10.66
N ASP A 38 -2.43 4.94 -9.64
CA ASP A 38 -2.26 6.39 -9.73
C ASP A 38 -1.39 6.88 -8.57
N LEU A 39 -0.20 7.40 -8.87
CA LEU A 39 0.76 7.83 -7.86
C LEU A 39 0.23 8.94 -6.93
N ARG A 40 -0.58 9.87 -7.44
CA ARG A 40 -1.13 10.96 -6.61
C ARG A 40 -2.19 10.39 -5.67
N ARG A 41 -3.02 9.48 -6.18
CA ARG A 41 -4.03 8.80 -5.36
C ARG A 41 -3.40 7.90 -4.31
N ALA A 42 -2.34 7.17 -4.67
CA ALA A 42 -1.54 6.37 -3.76
C ALA A 42 -0.93 7.21 -2.62
N ALA A 43 -0.35 8.37 -2.95
CA ALA A 43 0.16 9.30 -1.94
C ALA A 43 -0.95 9.80 -1.00
N GLY A 44 -2.08 10.24 -1.58
CA GLY A 44 -3.24 10.70 -0.80
C GLY A 44 -3.82 9.61 0.11
N PHE A 45 -3.84 8.36 -0.33
CA PHE A 45 -4.24 7.22 0.50
C PHE A 45 -3.30 7.04 1.69
N VAL A 46 -1.98 7.06 1.46
CA VAL A 46 -0.99 6.89 2.53
C VAL A 46 -1.07 8.04 3.55
N GLU A 47 -1.30 9.27 3.09
CA GLU A 47 -1.46 10.43 3.97
C GLU A 47 -2.76 10.38 4.79
N ALA A 48 -3.88 9.97 4.19
CA ALA A 48 -5.19 9.98 4.84
C ALA A 48 -5.45 8.75 5.73
N VAL A 49 -5.01 7.57 5.28
CA VAL A 49 -5.31 6.28 5.91
C VAL A 49 -4.09 5.70 6.62
N GLY A 50 -2.94 5.70 5.95
CA GLY A 50 -1.71 5.09 6.44
C GLY A 50 -1.65 3.57 6.23
N LEU A 51 -0.42 3.05 6.22
CA LEU A 51 -0.17 1.63 5.95
C LEU A 51 -0.52 0.72 7.14
N ASP A 52 -0.38 1.20 8.37
CA ASP A 52 -0.75 0.44 9.57
C ASP A 52 -2.25 0.11 9.62
N ARG A 53 -3.09 1.04 9.14
CA ARG A 53 -4.53 0.80 9.00
C ARG A 53 -4.85 -0.19 7.89
N LEU A 54 -4.12 -0.16 6.77
CA LEU A 54 -4.28 -1.15 5.71
C LEU A 54 -3.87 -2.55 6.18
N GLU A 55 -2.81 -2.66 6.98
CA GLU A 55 -2.39 -3.91 7.63
C GLU A 55 -3.45 -4.43 8.61
N THR A 56 -3.98 -3.54 9.45
CA THR A 56 -5.10 -3.88 10.35
C THR A 56 -6.32 -4.38 9.56
N ALA A 57 -6.69 -3.69 8.48
CA ALA A 57 -7.80 -4.07 7.62
C ALA A 57 -7.61 -5.46 6.98
N ALA A 58 -6.40 -5.77 6.51
CA ALA A 58 -6.08 -7.09 5.96
C ALA A 58 -6.19 -8.21 7.03
N HIS A 59 -5.77 -7.93 8.26
CA HIS A 59 -5.92 -8.87 9.38
C HIS A 59 -7.38 -9.06 9.80
N GLU A 60 -8.20 -8.01 9.77
CA GLU A 60 -9.64 -8.12 10.05
C GLU A 60 -10.36 -8.95 8.99
N ALA A 61 -10.07 -8.73 7.70
CA ALA A 61 -10.61 -9.55 6.62
C ALA A 61 -10.23 -11.03 6.77
N ASP A 62 -8.99 -11.32 7.19
CA ASP A 62 -8.51 -12.68 7.44
C ASP A 62 -9.25 -13.33 8.62
N ARG A 63 -9.44 -12.59 9.73
CA ARG A 63 -10.22 -13.07 10.89
C ARG A 63 -11.69 -13.33 10.57
N ASP A 64 -12.26 -12.54 9.67
CA ASP A 64 -13.65 -12.69 9.23
C ASP A 64 -13.82 -13.76 8.13
N GLY A 65 -12.73 -14.41 7.71
CA GLY A 65 -12.75 -15.51 6.73
C GLY A 65 -12.77 -15.07 5.27
N ASP A 66 -12.64 -13.77 4.98
CA ASP A 66 -12.57 -13.22 3.62
C ASP A 66 -11.14 -13.31 3.07
N ALA A 67 -10.70 -14.54 2.77
CA ALA A 67 -9.33 -14.83 2.34
C ALA A 67 -8.89 -14.05 1.08
N ASP A 68 -9.79 -13.87 0.10
CA ASP A 68 -9.51 -13.11 -1.12
C ASP A 68 -9.27 -11.63 -0.84
N LEU A 69 -10.06 -11.05 0.07
CA LEU A 69 -9.95 -9.65 0.45
C LEU A 69 -8.67 -9.43 1.28
N ALA A 70 -8.37 -10.33 2.20
CA ALA A 70 -7.13 -10.33 2.96
C ALA A 70 -5.90 -10.44 2.03
N ALA A 71 -5.96 -11.28 0.99
CA ALA A 71 -4.91 -11.41 -0.02
C ALA A 71 -4.67 -10.09 -0.76
N ARG A 72 -5.73 -9.44 -1.26
CA ARG A 72 -5.63 -8.13 -1.91
C ARG A 72 -5.02 -7.06 -1.00
N GLY A 73 -5.41 -7.03 0.27
CA GLY A 73 -4.84 -6.12 1.26
C GLY A 73 -3.33 -6.31 1.43
N ARG A 74 -2.89 -7.57 1.50
CA ARG A 74 -1.46 -7.93 1.60
C ARG A 74 -0.68 -7.56 0.34
N GLU A 75 -1.23 -7.83 -0.85
CA GLU A 75 -0.62 -7.44 -2.13
C GLU A 75 -0.46 -5.92 -2.25
N ALA A 76 -1.48 -5.17 -1.84
CA ALA A 76 -1.42 -3.71 -1.80
C ALA A 76 -0.32 -3.22 -0.85
N LEU A 77 -0.22 -3.76 0.37
CA LEU A 77 0.84 -3.43 1.33
C LEU A 77 2.24 -3.67 0.75
N GLU A 78 2.43 -4.80 0.08
CA GLU A 78 3.70 -5.12 -0.55
C GLU A 78 4.06 -4.08 -1.63
N ALA A 79 3.09 -3.70 -2.47
CA ALA A 79 3.29 -2.67 -3.49
C ALA A 79 3.70 -1.33 -2.87
N TYR A 80 3.01 -0.86 -1.82
CA TYR A 80 3.37 0.38 -1.12
C TYR A 80 4.75 0.31 -0.46
N ARG A 81 5.13 -0.84 0.11
CA ARG A 81 6.48 -1.05 0.66
C ARG A 81 7.55 -0.95 -0.43
N ARG A 82 7.31 -1.55 -1.61
CA ARG A 82 8.20 -1.41 -2.77
C ARG A 82 8.32 0.04 -3.25
N TYR A 83 7.21 0.79 -3.29
CA TYR A 83 7.24 2.23 -3.62
C TYR A 83 8.12 3.01 -2.65
N ARG A 84 8.02 2.73 -1.34
CA ARG A 84 8.85 3.37 -0.32
C ARG A 84 10.33 3.04 -0.51
N THR A 85 10.65 1.77 -0.79
CA THR A 85 12.04 1.34 -1.06
C THR A 85 12.62 2.06 -2.28
N ALA A 86 11.87 2.10 -3.38
CA ALA A 86 12.27 2.80 -4.60
C ALA A 86 12.46 4.30 -4.35
N ALA A 87 11.53 4.94 -3.63
CA ALA A 87 11.61 6.36 -3.28
C ALA A 87 12.81 6.68 -2.35
N SER A 88 13.22 5.73 -1.52
CA SER A 88 14.37 5.89 -0.62
C SER A 88 15.71 5.72 -1.34
N GLY A 89 15.71 5.42 -2.65
CA GLY A 89 16.92 5.14 -3.43
C GLY A 89 17.64 3.88 -2.99
N ALA A 90 16.97 3.02 -2.21
CA ALA A 90 17.48 1.73 -1.74
C ALA A 90 17.22 0.63 -2.79
N GLU A 91 17.31 0.99 -4.06
CA GLU A 91 17.54 -0.01 -5.09
C GLU A 91 18.94 -0.56 -4.83
N ASP A 92 18.95 -1.81 -4.37
CA ASP A 92 20.09 -2.70 -4.31
C ASP A 92 20.99 -2.43 -5.52
N ARG A 93 22.05 -1.65 -5.32
CA ARG A 93 23.07 -1.42 -6.35
C ARG A 93 23.94 -2.66 -6.29
N PRO A 94 23.78 -3.66 -7.19
CA PRO A 94 24.78 -4.69 -7.28
C PRO A 94 26.08 -3.98 -7.65
N GLY A 95 27.12 -4.20 -6.86
CA GLY A 95 28.39 -3.45 -6.89
C GLY A 95 28.76 -2.98 -8.29
N GLY A 96 28.67 -1.65 -8.51
CA GLY A 96 29.24 -1.05 -9.71
C GLY A 96 30.75 -1.29 -9.65
N PRO A 97 31.38 -1.88 -10.69
CA PRO A 97 32.81 -2.07 -10.68
C PRO A 97 33.48 -0.71 -10.55
N ASP A 98 34.42 -0.65 -9.61
CA ASP A 98 35.47 0.36 -9.51
C ASP A 98 35.90 0.76 -10.93
N ARG A 99 35.52 1.96 -11.38
CA ARG A 99 35.98 2.44 -12.68
C ARG A 99 37.46 2.77 -12.52
N PRO A 100 38.38 2.07 -13.21
CA PRO A 100 39.77 2.48 -13.25
C PRO A 100 39.84 3.84 -13.94
N GLY A 101 40.65 4.75 -13.38
CA GLY A 101 40.60 6.18 -13.64
C GLY A 101 40.58 6.58 -15.12
N THR A 102 39.86 7.66 -15.41
CA THR A 102 40.09 8.46 -16.61
C THR A 102 41.47 9.12 -16.51
N PRO A 103 42.44 8.82 -17.39
CA PRO A 103 43.65 9.62 -17.49
C PRO A 103 43.26 11.03 -17.92
N LYS A 104 43.74 12.02 -17.17
CA LYS A 104 43.50 13.44 -17.42
C LYS A 104 44.09 13.82 -18.80
N PRO A 105 43.37 14.56 -19.66
CA PRO A 105 43.92 15.05 -20.91
C PRO A 105 44.62 16.37 -20.61
N ASP A 106 45.88 16.35 -20.22
CA ASP A 106 46.68 17.58 -20.15
C ASP A 106 47.40 17.79 -21.50
N THR A 107 46.65 18.44 -22.38
CA THR A 107 47.02 19.56 -23.26
C THR A 107 48.51 19.82 -23.47
N GLY A 108 48.91 19.82 -24.76
CA GLY A 108 50.28 20.05 -25.18
C GLY A 108 50.90 21.37 -24.73
N GLN A 109 52.20 21.31 -24.47
CA GLN A 109 53.09 22.46 -24.54
C GLN A 109 54.12 22.22 -25.65
N PRO A 110 54.22 23.08 -26.67
CA PRO A 110 55.37 23.10 -27.56
C PRO A 110 56.50 23.90 -26.91
N SER A 111 57.57 23.23 -26.52
CA SER A 111 58.82 23.92 -26.17
C SER A 111 59.41 24.53 -27.44
N SER A 112 59.34 25.85 -27.51
CA SER A 112 60.03 26.67 -28.51
C SER A 112 61.44 27.01 -28.00
N ARG A 113 62.39 27.01 -28.95
CA ARG A 113 63.79 27.52 -28.91
C ARG A 113 64.85 26.69 -28.19
#